data_AF-S7MJ82-F1
#
_entry.id   AF-S7MJ82-F1
#
_cell.length_a   1.000
_cell.length_b   1.000
_cell.length_c   1.000
_cell.angle_alpha   90.00
_cell.angle_beta   90.00
_cell.angle_gamma   90.00
#
_symmetry.space_group_name_H-M   'P 1'
#
loop_
_entity.id
_entity.type
_entity.pdbx_description
1 polymer ?
#
loop_
_entity_poly.entity_id
_entity_poly.type
_entity_poly.pdbx_seq_one_letter_code
_entity_poly.pdbx_strand_id
1 'polypeptide(L)'
;MLLGLICSVGCVYLDLSAVPSGLDIMGDGGEGEDEVQFLRTDDEVVLQCSATVLKEQLKLCLAAEGFGNRLCFLEPTSNAQNVPPDLAICCFVLEQSLSVRALQEMLANTVEAGVESSQGGGHRTLLYGHAILLRHAHSSMYLSCLTTSRSMTDKLAFDVGLQEDATGEACWWTMHPASKQRSEGEKVRVGDDLILVSVSSERYLHLSTASGELQVDASFMQTLWNMNPISSGCEEGCVTGGHVLRLFHGHMDECLTISPADSDDQRRLVHYEGGAVCTHARSLWRLEPLRISWSGSHLRWGQPLRIRHVTTGRYLALTEDQGLVVVDASKAHTKATSFCFRISKEKLDVAPKRDVEGMGPPEIKYGESLCFVQHVASGLWLTYAAPDPKALRLGVLKKKAMLHQEGHMDDALSLTRCQQEESQAARMIYSTAGLYNQFIK
;
A
#
# COMPACT_ATOMS: atom_id res chain seq x y z
N MET A 1 -42.05 -66.99 -38.10
CA MET A 1 -40.64 -67.03 -38.54
C MET A 1 -40.00 -65.77 -37.96
N LEU A 2 -39.07 -65.92 -37.01
CA LEU A 2 -38.44 -64.86 -36.15
C LEU A 2 -39.46 -64.02 -35.31
N LEU A 3 -39.49 -64.13 -33.97
CA LEU A 3 -38.60 -63.51 -32.94
C LEU A 3 -38.81 -61.97 -32.83
N GLY A 4 -39.25 -61.38 -31.72
CA GLY A 4 -39.63 -61.94 -30.40
C GLY A 4 -40.34 -60.93 -29.47
N LEU A 5 -40.99 -61.45 -28.42
CA LEU A 5 -41.88 -60.84 -27.39
C LEU A 5 -41.36 -59.53 -26.71
N ILE A 6 -42.20 -58.49 -26.46
CA ILE A 6 -43.03 -58.21 -25.25
C ILE A 6 -42.18 -57.97 -23.97
N CYS A 7 -42.30 -56.89 -23.15
CA CYS A 7 -43.29 -55.80 -22.94
C CYS A 7 -42.55 -54.47 -22.52
N SER A 8 -43.09 -53.35 -21.99
CA SER A 8 -44.42 -53.01 -21.42
C SER A 8 -44.83 -51.51 -21.46
N VAL A 9 -46.11 -51.32 -21.09
CA VAL A 9 -46.97 -50.16 -20.79
C VAL A 9 -46.48 -49.22 -19.66
N GLY A 10 -46.76 -47.91 -19.75
CA GLY A 10 -46.73 -46.98 -18.60
C GLY A 10 -46.82 -45.50 -18.97
N CYS A 11 -47.96 -44.84 -18.72
CA CYS A 11 -48.20 -43.43 -19.00
C CYS A 11 -48.09 -42.58 -17.71
N VAL A 12 -47.78 -41.28 -17.83
CA VAL A 12 -48.48 -40.12 -17.20
C VAL A 12 -47.58 -38.87 -17.16
N TYR A 13 -48.16 -37.72 -17.53
CA TYR A 13 -47.62 -36.36 -17.34
C TYR A 13 -47.50 -36.02 -15.85
N LEU A 14 -46.40 -35.40 -15.42
CA LEU A 14 -46.31 -34.78 -14.08
C LEU A 14 -45.69 -33.38 -14.11
N ASP A 15 -46.42 -32.51 -13.41
CA ASP A 15 -46.19 -31.14 -12.96
C ASP A 15 -44.72 -30.67 -12.80
N LEU A 16 -44.47 -29.44 -13.24
CA LEU A 16 -43.25 -28.67 -12.92
C LEU A 16 -43.50 -27.77 -11.72
N SER A 17 -43.64 -28.37 -10.54
CA SER A 17 -43.51 -27.67 -9.25
C SER A 17 -42.85 -28.55 -8.20
N ALA A 18 -42.05 -27.91 -7.33
CA ALA A 18 -41.16 -28.49 -6.30
C ALA A 18 -39.87 -29.19 -6.80
N VAL A 19 -38.73 -28.52 -6.59
CA VAL A 19 -37.42 -29.15 -6.32
C VAL A 19 -36.91 -28.58 -4.98
N PRO A 20 -36.37 -29.40 -4.06
CA PRO A 20 -36.07 -28.94 -2.70
C PRO A 20 -34.78 -28.11 -2.60
N SER A 21 -34.76 -27.22 -1.61
CA SER A 21 -33.53 -26.66 -1.05
C SER A 21 -32.66 -27.73 -0.41
N GLY A 22 -31.35 -27.73 -0.67
CA GLY A 22 -30.38 -28.55 0.07
C GLY A 22 -29.38 -29.32 -0.79
N LEU A 23 -28.49 -28.59 -1.47
CA LEU A 23 -27.15 -29.09 -1.76
C LEU A 23 -26.16 -28.03 -1.28
N ASP A 24 -25.65 -28.20 -0.05
CA ASP A 24 -24.49 -27.47 0.41
C ASP A 24 -23.28 -27.95 -0.40
N ILE A 25 -22.85 -27.11 -1.35
CA ILE A 25 -21.52 -27.23 -1.92
C ILE A 25 -20.57 -26.87 -0.78
N MET A 26 -19.94 -27.88 -0.18
CA MET A 26 -18.74 -27.68 0.64
C MET A 26 -17.64 -27.12 -0.26
N GLY A 27 -17.64 -25.80 -0.39
CA GLY A 27 -16.54 -25.04 -0.97
C GLY A 27 -15.33 -25.17 -0.07
N ASP A 28 -14.17 -25.33 -0.69
CA ASP A 28 -12.88 -25.43 -0.04
C ASP A 28 -12.55 -24.14 0.73
N GLY A 29 -12.74 -24.17 2.04
CA GLY A 29 -12.50 -23.05 2.95
C GLY A 29 -11.20 -23.17 3.74
N GLY A 30 -10.32 -24.13 3.41
CA GLY A 30 -9.13 -24.42 4.21
C GLY A 30 -7.89 -23.60 3.86
N GLU A 31 -7.60 -23.44 2.56
CA GLU A 31 -6.30 -22.89 2.12
C GLU A 31 -6.21 -21.37 2.31
N GLY A 32 -7.26 -20.62 1.97
CA GLY A 32 -7.27 -19.15 2.06
C GLY A 32 -7.25 -18.58 3.49
N GLU A 33 -7.59 -19.35 4.53
CA GLU A 33 -7.48 -18.89 5.92
C GLU A 33 -6.04 -18.97 6.45
N ASP A 34 -5.24 -19.96 6.04
CA ASP A 34 -3.81 -20.03 6.42
C ASP A 34 -3.02 -18.91 5.73
N GLU A 35 -3.40 -18.50 4.52
CA GLU A 35 -2.80 -17.36 3.81
C GLU A 35 -2.87 -16.06 4.62
N VAL A 36 -4.06 -15.72 5.15
CA VAL A 36 -4.28 -14.46 5.88
C VAL A 36 -3.73 -14.47 7.31
N GLN A 37 -3.58 -15.64 7.95
CA GLN A 37 -3.20 -15.75 9.36
C GLN A 37 -1.69 -15.73 9.64
N PHE A 38 -0.85 -16.04 8.66
CA PHE A 38 0.60 -16.23 8.85
C PHE A 38 1.43 -15.39 7.88
N LEU A 39 2.55 -14.87 8.37
CA LEU A 39 3.48 -14.09 7.54
C LEU A 39 4.41 -15.01 6.75
N ARG A 40 4.71 -14.65 5.51
CA ARG A 40 5.58 -15.41 4.58
C ARG A 40 6.63 -14.50 3.93
N THR A 41 7.65 -15.11 3.33
CA THR A 41 8.58 -14.36 2.46
C THR A 41 7.84 -13.79 1.25
N ASP A 42 8.34 -12.70 0.69
CA ASP A 42 7.74 -11.90 -0.40
C ASP A 42 6.48 -11.09 0.01
N ASP A 43 5.98 -11.21 1.24
CA ASP A 43 4.94 -10.32 1.77
C ASP A 43 5.45 -8.89 1.98
N GLU A 44 4.59 -7.91 1.71
CA GLU A 44 4.77 -6.51 2.10
C GLU A 44 4.21 -6.29 3.51
N VAL A 45 5.00 -5.73 4.42
CA VAL A 45 4.66 -5.50 5.83
C VAL A 45 5.07 -4.10 6.30
N VAL A 46 4.42 -3.62 7.38
CA VAL A 46 4.93 -2.50 8.20
C VAL A 46 5.26 -2.99 9.60
N LEU A 47 6.38 -2.49 10.14
CA LEU A 47 6.73 -2.64 11.56
C LEU A 47 6.04 -1.53 12.37
N GLN A 48 5.09 -1.91 13.22
CA GLN A 48 4.35 -0.99 14.08
C GLN A 48 4.71 -1.21 15.55
N CYS A 49 4.89 -0.12 16.30
CA CYS A 49 4.95 -0.15 17.77
C CYS A 49 3.92 0.83 18.35
N SER A 50 3.72 0.78 19.67
CA SER A 50 2.82 1.68 20.39
C SER A 50 3.54 2.36 21.56
N ALA A 51 3.38 3.68 21.67
CA ALA A 51 3.97 4.52 22.71
C ALA A 51 2.88 5.28 23.47
N THR A 52 2.99 5.44 24.79
CA THR A 52 2.07 6.32 25.54
C THR A 52 2.68 7.72 25.69
N VAL A 53 2.14 8.70 24.96
CA VAL A 53 2.58 10.11 25.02
C VAL A 53 1.41 10.97 25.50
N LEU A 54 1.63 11.83 26.48
CA LEU A 54 0.59 12.71 27.07
C LEU A 54 -0.69 11.97 27.55
N LYS A 55 -0.55 10.68 27.91
CA LYS A 55 -1.63 9.72 28.27
C LYS A 55 -2.49 9.21 27.10
N GLU A 56 -2.13 9.52 25.86
CA GLU A 56 -2.74 8.93 24.67
C GLU A 56 -1.85 7.81 24.12
N GLN A 57 -2.47 6.76 23.54
CA GLN A 57 -1.73 5.69 22.87
C GLN A 57 -1.46 6.08 21.42
N LEU A 58 -0.17 6.20 21.09
CA LEU A 58 0.34 6.57 19.79
C LEU A 58 0.93 5.34 19.09
N LYS A 59 0.20 4.82 18.10
CA LYS A 59 0.69 3.87 17.09
C LYS A 59 1.63 4.58 16.11
N LEU A 60 2.77 3.95 15.88
CA LEU A 60 3.89 4.45 15.09
C LEU A 60 4.37 3.35 14.15
N CYS A 61 4.61 3.67 12.88
CA CYS A 61 5.27 2.75 11.94
C CYS A 61 6.73 3.14 11.76
N LEU A 62 7.62 2.15 11.65
CA LEU A 62 9.00 2.38 11.21
C LEU A 62 8.99 2.86 9.75
N ALA A 63 9.72 3.93 9.47
CA ALA A 63 9.83 4.51 8.13
C ALA A 63 11.27 4.98 7.83
N ALA A 64 11.63 5.05 6.55
CA ALA A 64 12.87 5.66 6.10
C ALA A 64 12.71 6.19 4.67
N GLU A 65 13.27 7.36 4.35
CA GLU A 65 13.19 7.88 2.97
C GLU A 65 14.17 7.14 2.03
N GLY A 66 15.27 6.62 2.58
CA GLY A 66 16.34 5.98 1.82
C GLY A 66 17.22 7.02 1.14
N PHE A 67 16.81 7.55 -0.01
CA PHE A 67 17.60 8.51 -0.78
C PHE A 67 17.70 9.85 -0.05
N GLY A 68 18.93 10.34 0.17
CA GLY A 68 19.19 11.56 0.94
C GLY A 68 19.09 11.40 2.48
N ASN A 69 18.33 10.43 2.98
CA ASN A 69 18.29 10.08 4.40
C ASN A 69 18.20 8.55 4.61
N ARG A 70 19.32 7.95 5.02
CA ARG A 70 19.43 6.52 5.32
C ARG A 70 18.88 6.14 6.70
N LEU A 71 18.63 7.09 7.59
CA LEU A 71 18.28 6.81 8.99
C LEU A 71 16.77 6.60 9.14
N CYS A 72 16.39 5.61 9.95
CA CYS A 72 14.99 5.34 10.24
C CYS A 72 14.39 6.38 11.19
N PHE A 73 13.09 6.59 11.04
CA PHE A 73 12.25 7.43 11.90
C PHE A 73 10.86 6.78 12.08
N LEU A 74 9.96 7.49 12.75
CA LEU A 74 8.64 6.97 13.13
C LEU A 74 7.52 7.80 12.52
N GLU A 75 6.69 7.16 11.70
CA GLU A 75 5.51 7.76 11.07
C GLU A 75 4.26 7.48 11.93
N PRO A 76 3.60 8.51 12.50
CA PRO A 76 2.45 8.31 13.39
C PRO A 76 1.18 7.97 12.62
N THR A 77 0.62 6.78 12.86
CA THR A 77 -0.58 6.29 12.15
C THR A 77 -1.89 6.50 12.92
N SER A 78 -1.83 7.02 14.15
CA SER A 78 -3.00 7.11 15.05
C SER A 78 -4.06 8.12 14.61
N ASN A 79 -3.65 9.21 13.95
CA ASN A 79 -4.55 10.29 13.52
C ASN A 79 -4.95 10.18 12.03
N ALA A 80 -4.88 8.97 11.45
CA ALA A 80 -5.05 8.71 10.02
C ALA A 80 -6.36 9.27 9.42
N GLN A 81 -7.42 9.45 10.22
CA GLN A 81 -8.69 10.04 9.78
C GLN A 81 -8.59 11.54 9.44
N ASN A 82 -7.70 12.28 10.11
CA ASN A 82 -7.55 13.73 9.93
C ASN A 82 -6.32 14.08 9.10
N VAL A 83 -5.21 13.37 9.31
CA VAL A 83 -3.96 13.54 8.56
C VAL A 83 -3.52 12.17 8.04
N PRO A 84 -3.37 11.98 6.72
CA PRO A 84 -2.86 10.73 6.15
C PRO A 84 -1.40 10.49 6.56
N PRO A 85 -1.05 9.28 7.06
CA PRO A 85 0.34 8.88 7.27
C PRO A 85 1.02 8.53 5.94
N ASP A 86 2.33 8.77 5.82
CA ASP A 86 3.11 8.48 4.61
C ASP A 86 3.52 7.00 4.49
N LEU A 87 2.52 6.14 4.25
CA LEU A 87 2.73 4.68 4.12
C LEU A 87 3.64 4.28 2.94
N ALA A 88 3.95 5.19 2.00
CA ALA A 88 4.82 4.91 0.86
C ALA A 88 6.27 4.59 1.27
N ILE A 89 6.70 5.06 2.45
CA ILE A 89 8.05 4.90 3.00
C ILE A 89 8.07 4.08 4.31
N CYS A 90 6.92 3.49 4.67
CA CYS A 90 6.79 2.60 5.83
C CYS A 90 6.93 1.11 5.44
N CYS A 91 6.79 0.79 4.15
CA CYS A 91 6.62 -0.58 3.68
C CYS A 91 7.96 -1.31 3.48
N PHE A 92 8.06 -2.52 4.01
CA PHE A 92 9.19 -3.43 3.86
C PHE A 92 8.72 -4.76 3.26
N VAL A 93 9.54 -5.37 2.41
CA VAL A 93 9.35 -6.71 1.86
C VAL A 93 10.14 -7.71 2.71
N LEU A 94 9.50 -8.83 3.08
CA LEU A 94 10.12 -9.96 3.78
C LEU A 94 10.93 -10.82 2.79
N GLU A 95 12.15 -10.40 2.46
CA GLU A 95 12.90 -10.99 1.35
C GLU A 95 13.46 -12.39 1.65
N GLN A 96 13.89 -12.64 2.89
CA GLN A 96 14.40 -13.95 3.27
C GLN A 96 14.09 -14.29 4.72
N SER A 97 13.90 -15.57 5.00
CA SER A 97 13.83 -16.15 6.35
C SER A 97 14.67 -17.41 6.41
N LEU A 98 15.63 -17.45 7.34
CA LEU A 98 16.60 -18.52 7.55
C LEU A 98 16.71 -18.85 9.04
N SER A 99 16.99 -20.12 9.36
CA SER A 99 17.44 -20.45 10.72
C SER A 99 18.84 -19.87 10.95
N VAL A 100 19.20 -19.56 12.21
CA VAL A 100 20.51 -18.95 12.54
C VAL A 100 21.69 -19.77 12.00
N ARG A 101 21.60 -21.11 11.99
CA ARG A 101 22.63 -21.99 11.42
C ARG A 101 22.75 -21.84 9.90
N ALA A 102 21.61 -21.84 9.20
CA ALA A 102 21.59 -21.67 7.74
C ALA A 102 22.09 -20.28 7.32
N LEU A 103 21.82 -19.25 8.14
CA LEU A 103 22.39 -17.91 7.95
C LEU A 103 23.92 -17.93 8.12
N GLN A 104 24.45 -18.53 9.18
CA GLN A 104 25.90 -18.64 9.41
C GLN A 104 26.61 -19.39 8.27
N GLU A 105 26.03 -20.50 7.80
CA GLU A 105 26.53 -21.25 6.65
C GLU A 105 26.49 -20.42 5.36
N MET A 106 25.40 -19.68 5.10
CA MET A 106 25.27 -18.80 3.94
C MET A 106 26.33 -17.68 3.97
N LEU A 107 26.47 -16.97 5.10
CA LEU A 107 27.43 -15.88 5.25
C LEU A 107 28.88 -16.37 5.06
N ALA A 108 29.25 -17.50 5.67
CA ALA A 108 30.57 -18.11 5.45
C ALA A 108 30.82 -18.44 3.96
N ASN A 109 29.83 -19.05 3.30
CA ASN A 109 29.94 -19.40 1.88
C ASN A 109 30.02 -18.18 0.96
N THR A 110 29.35 -17.06 1.27
CA THR A 110 29.47 -15.81 0.48
C THR A 110 30.83 -15.13 0.58
N VAL A 111 31.60 -15.41 1.65
CA VAL A 111 32.97 -14.90 1.81
C VAL A 111 33.98 -15.78 1.06
N GLU A 112 33.76 -17.10 0.98
CA GLU A 112 34.66 -18.03 0.29
C GLU A 112 34.37 -18.17 -1.21
N ALA A 113 33.10 -18.09 -1.61
CA ALA A 113 32.66 -18.08 -3.00
C ALA A 113 32.03 -16.73 -3.32
N GLY A 114 32.69 -15.93 -4.17
CA GLY A 114 32.17 -14.66 -4.71
C GLY A 114 31.05 -14.86 -5.73
N VAL A 115 30.03 -15.64 -5.35
CA VAL A 115 28.89 -16.05 -6.15
C VAL A 115 27.64 -15.81 -5.30
N GLU A 116 26.74 -14.96 -5.79
CA GLU A 116 25.42 -14.75 -5.21
C GLU A 116 24.61 -16.06 -5.28
N SER A 117 24.72 -16.90 -4.25
CA SER A 117 23.89 -18.09 -4.09
C SER A 117 22.47 -17.67 -3.70
N SER A 118 21.72 -17.18 -4.69
CA SER A 118 20.29 -16.87 -4.60
C SER A 118 19.48 -18.16 -4.44
N GLN A 119 19.57 -18.77 -3.25
CA GLN A 119 18.58 -19.72 -2.75
C GLN A 119 17.27 -18.98 -2.44
N GLY A 120 16.63 -18.49 -3.50
CA GLY A 120 15.25 -18.02 -3.52
C GLY A 120 14.32 -19.17 -3.19
N GLY A 121 14.16 -19.46 -1.91
CA GLY A 121 13.09 -20.32 -1.43
C GLY A 121 11.78 -19.55 -1.52
N GLY A 122 10.86 -20.00 -2.37
CA GLY A 122 9.57 -19.33 -2.51
C GLY A 122 8.75 -19.33 -1.22
N HIS A 123 7.87 -18.34 -1.07
CA HIS A 123 6.81 -18.16 -0.08
C HIS A 123 6.89 -19.01 1.22
N ARG A 124 7.96 -18.84 1.99
CA ARG A 124 8.22 -19.56 3.25
C ARG A 124 7.54 -18.88 4.42
N THR A 125 6.77 -19.62 5.23
CA THR A 125 6.22 -19.10 6.49
C THR A 125 7.31 -18.75 7.49
N LEU A 126 7.20 -17.58 8.12
CA LEU A 126 8.10 -17.15 9.18
C LEU A 126 7.94 -18.00 10.44
N LEU A 127 9.07 -18.38 11.05
CA LEU A 127 9.10 -19.09 12.33
C LEU A 127 9.85 -18.26 13.38
N TYR A 128 9.43 -18.34 14.65
CA TYR A 128 10.22 -17.78 15.76
C TYR A 128 11.61 -18.43 15.82
N GLY A 129 12.63 -17.62 16.10
CA GLY A 129 14.04 -18.03 16.08
C GLY A 129 14.72 -17.95 14.71
N HIS A 130 13.98 -17.64 13.65
CA HIS A 130 14.58 -17.34 12.35
C HIS A 130 15.15 -15.92 12.33
N ALA A 131 16.25 -15.78 11.59
CA ALA A 131 16.72 -14.50 11.09
C ALA A 131 15.94 -14.13 9.83
N ILE A 132 15.59 -12.85 9.71
CA ILE A 132 14.90 -12.26 8.56
C ILE A 132 15.73 -11.14 7.94
N LEU A 133 15.53 -10.98 6.63
CA LEU A 133 16.05 -9.87 5.83
C LEU A 133 14.86 -9.00 5.39
N LEU A 134 14.90 -7.71 5.71
CA LEU A 134 13.84 -6.74 5.43
C LEU A 134 14.34 -5.71 4.41
N ARG A 135 13.73 -5.67 3.22
CA ARG A 135 14.07 -4.70 2.17
C ARG A 135 13.00 -3.61 2.09
N HIS A 136 13.41 -2.35 2.21
CA HIS A 136 12.52 -1.19 2.09
C HIS A 136 11.96 -1.08 0.66
N ALA A 137 10.63 -1.13 0.53
CA ALA A 137 9.95 -1.31 -0.75
C ALA A 137 10.15 -0.15 -1.75
N HIS A 138 10.35 1.09 -1.25
CA HIS A 138 10.59 2.23 -2.12
C HIS A 138 12.05 2.31 -2.63
N SER A 139 13.04 2.13 -1.76
CA SER A 139 14.45 2.35 -2.12
C SER A 139 15.24 1.09 -2.46
N SER A 140 14.63 -0.10 -2.32
CA SER A 140 15.26 -1.42 -2.50
C SER A 140 16.49 -1.68 -1.60
N MET A 141 16.58 -0.96 -0.49
CA MET A 141 17.70 -1.03 0.48
C MET A 141 17.30 -1.84 1.71
N TYR A 142 18.26 -2.45 2.40
CA TYR A 142 18.02 -3.37 3.51
C TYR A 142 18.04 -2.65 4.87
N LEU A 143 17.13 -3.03 5.77
CA LEU A 143 17.07 -2.52 7.14
C LEU A 143 18.23 -3.07 7.98
N SER A 144 19.13 -2.19 8.42
CA SER A 144 20.37 -2.56 9.10
C SER A 144 20.58 -1.83 10.43
N CYS A 145 21.27 -2.51 11.35
CA CYS A 145 21.96 -1.86 12.46
C CYS A 145 23.23 -1.20 11.93
N LEU A 146 23.35 0.12 12.08
CA LEU A 146 24.52 0.88 11.64
C LEU A 146 25.61 0.84 12.72
N THR A 147 26.82 1.27 12.38
CA THR A 147 27.93 1.44 13.34
C THR A 147 28.01 2.85 13.94
N THR A 148 27.19 3.78 13.44
CA THR A 148 27.07 5.13 14.01
C THR A 148 26.20 5.12 15.26
N SER A 149 26.38 6.12 16.11
CA SER A 149 25.51 6.39 17.25
C SER A 149 25.26 7.89 17.37
N ARG A 150 23.99 8.29 17.33
CA ARG A 150 23.53 9.66 17.60
C ARG A 150 22.80 9.80 18.94
N SER A 151 22.56 8.70 19.66
CA SER A 151 21.83 8.72 20.93
C SER A 151 22.67 9.41 22.01
N MET A 152 22.18 10.56 22.47
CA MET A 152 22.81 11.33 23.55
C MET A 152 22.57 10.72 24.93
N THR A 153 21.52 9.90 25.07
CA THR A 153 21.08 9.26 26.31
C THR A 153 21.62 7.84 26.49
N ASP A 154 21.71 7.05 25.42
CA ASP A 154 22.32 5.72 25.43
C ASP A 154 23.51 5.66 24.48
N LYS A 155 24.72 5.85 25.03
CA LYS A 155 25.99 5.80 24.27
C LYS A 155 26.34 4.41 23.74
N LEU A 156 25.61 3.37 24.15
CA LEU A 156 25.78 2.01 23.64
C LEU A 156 24.75 1.70 22.55
N ALA A 157 23.73 2.54 22.36
CA ALA A 157 22.77 2.37 21.28
C ALA A 157 23.39 2.70 19.93
N PHE A 158 23.11 1.89 18.92
CA PHE A 158 23.48 2.15 17.53
C PHE A 158 22.30 2.73 16.74
N ASP A 159 22.59 3.53 15.72
CA ASP A 159 21.56 4.01 14.80
C ASP A 159 20.96 2.84 13.99
N VAL A 160 19.66 2.91 13.70
CA VAL A 160 18.99 2.00 12.76
C VAL A 160 18.71 2.75 11.45
N GLY A 161 18.98 2.11 10.33
CA GLY A 161 18.91 2.75 9.01
C GLY A 161 18.90 1.74 7.87
N LEU A 162 19.14 2.24 6.65
CA LEU A 162 19.14 1.46 5.43
C LEU A 162 20.55 1.34 4.84
N GLN A 163 20.90 0.15 4.33
CA GLN A 163 22.13 -0.14 3.57
C GLN A 163 21.79 -0.59 2.13
N GLU A 164 22.68 -0.32 1.18
CA GLU A 164 22.46 -0.62 -0.24
C GLU A 164 22.55 -2.12 -0.55
N ASP A 165 23.43 -2.81 0.16
CA ASP A 165 23.73 -4.22 -0.01
C ASP A 165 23.35 -5.04 1.24
N ALA A 166 22.98 -6.31 1.02
CA ALA A 166 22.64 -7.25 2.08
C ALA A 166 23.88 -8.03 2.61
N THR A 167 25.09 -7.46 2.50
CA THR A 167 26.31 -8.18 2.88
C THR A 167 26.53 -8.18 4.39
N GLY A 168 27.05 -9.30 4.90
CA GLY A 168 27.34 -9.49 6.32
C GLY A 168 26.09 -9.54 7.21
N GLU A 169 26.29 -9.36 8.51
CA GLU A 169 25.28 -9.59 9.55
C GLU A 169 24.42 -8.36 9.88
N ALA A 170 24.76 -7.18 9.36
CA ALA A 170 24.17 -5.90 9.80
C ALA A 170 22.69 -5.74 9.41
N CYS A 171 22.29 -6.32 8.27
CA CYS A 171 20.93 -6.30 7.72
C CYS A 171 20.02 -7.41 8.28
N TRP A 172 20.54 -8.29 9.13
CA TRP A 172 19.82 -9.47 9.63
C TRP A 172 19.27 -9.25 11.03
N TRP A 173 18.02 -9.64 11.23
CA TRP A 173 17.29 -9.52 12.50
C TRP A 173 16.66 -10.85 12.89
N THR A 174 16.89 -11.34 14.10
CA THR A 174 16.20 -12.52 14.63
C THR A 174 14.87 -12.15 15.29
N MET A 175 13.84 -12.95 15.07
CA MET A 175 12.49 -12.75 15.63
C MET A 175 12.28 -13.64 16.85
N HIS A 176 11.98 -13.05 18.00
CA HIS A 176 11.73 -13.74 19.27
C HIS A 176 10.30 -13.45 19.78
N PRO A 177 9.65 -14.43 20.44
CA PRO A 177 8.30 -14.24 20.97
C PRO A 177 8.32 -13.35 22.21
N ALA A 178 7.42 -12.35 22.26
CA ALA A 178 7.31 -11.44 23.40
C ALA A 178 6.86 -12.10 24.72
N SER A 179 6.23 -13.27 24.66
CA SER A 179 5.72 -13.97 25.83
C SER A 179 5.73 -15.49 25.69
N LYS A 180 5.59 -16.21 26.80
CA LYS A 180 5.51 -17.68 26.87
C LYS A 180 4.25 -18.30 26.22
N GLN A 181 3.44 -17.53 25.50
CA GLN A 181 2.31 -18.01 24.69
C GLN A 181 2.74 -18.50 23.29
N ARG A 182 4.01 -18.28 22.94
CA ARG A 182 4.67 -18.72 21.71
C ARG A 182 6.04 -19.27 22.07
N SER A 183 6.56 -20.12 21.21
CA SER A 183 7.85 -20.81 21.37
C SER A 183 8.68 -20.70 20.08
N GLU A 184 9.99 -20.81 20.24
CA GLU A 184 10.94 -20.98 19.13
C GLU A 184 10.50 -22.11 18.20
N GLY A 185 10.52 -21.85 16.87
CA GLY A 185 10.05 -22.79 15.84
C GLY A 185 8.54 -22.78 15.57
N GLU A 186 7.71 -22.07 16.33
CA GLU A 186 6.29 -21.87 15.96
C GLU A 186 6.15 -20.90 14.79
N LYS A 187 5.10 -21.08 13.96
CA LYS A 187 4.72 -20.11 12.91
C LYS A 187 4.36 -18.75 13.52
N VAL A 188 4.92 -17.66 12.99
CA VAL A 188 4.58 -16.28 13.38
C VAL A 188 3.21 -15.90 12.79
N ARG A 189 2.27 -15.47 13.65
CA ARG A 189 0.93 -15.05 13.22
C ARG A 189 0.85 -13.55 12.99
N VAL A 190 -0.03 -13.14 12.09
CA VAL A 190 -0.41 -11.74 11.92
C VAL A 190 -0.98 -11.20 13.23
N GLY A 191 -0.41 -10.09 13.72
CA GLY A 191 -0.81 -9.47 14.99
C GLY A 191 -0.17 -10.07 16.26
N ASP A 192 0.75 -11.03 16.15
CA ASP A 192 1.61 -11.40 17.29
C ASP A 192 2.52 -10.20 17.69
N ASP A 193 2.92 -10.16 18.97
CA ASP A 193 3.94 -9.24 19.49
C ASP A 193 5.35 -9.84 19.33
N LEU A 194 6.21 -9.15 18.59
CA LEU A 194 7.58 -9.59 18.26
C LEU A 194 8.63 -8.76 18.99
N ILE A 195 9.73 -9.43 19.31
CA ILE A 195 11.00 -8.80 19.70
C ILE A 195 11.99 -9.05 18.55
N LEU A 196 12.55 -7.98 17.99
CA LEU A 196 13.54 -8.05 16.91
C LEU A 196 14.94 -7.77 17.48
N VAL A 197 15.90 -8.66 17.21
CA VAL A 197 17.29 -8.57 17.68
C VAL A 197 18.25 -8.59 16.49
N SER A 198 19.07 -7.55 16.34
CA SER A 198 20.10 -7.47 15.29
C SER A 198 21.16 -8.56 15.47
N VAL A 199 21.49 -9.28 14.40
CA VAL A 199 22.51 -10.33 14.44
C VAL A 199 23.90 -9.74 14.70
N SER A 200 24.27 -8.65 14.02
CA SER A 200 25.62 -8.05 14.12
C SER A 200 25.97 -7.43 15.47
N SER A 201 24.97 -7.11 16.30
CA SER A 201 25.17 -6.31 17.52
C SER A 201 24.53 -6.90 18.78
N GLU A 202 23.74 -7.97 18.65
CA GLU A 202 22.96 -8.60 19.72
C GLU A 202 22.01 -7.62 20.47
N ARG A 203 21.60 -6.54 19.80
CA ARG A 203 20.75 -5.47 20.35
C ARG A 203 19.33 -5.53 19.79
N TYR A 204 18.38 -5.11 20.62
CA TYR A 204 16.97 -5.02 20.28
C TYR A 204 16.68 -3.80 19.41
N LEU A 205 15.80 -3.95 18.41
CA LEU A 205 15.17 -2.82 17.75
C LEU A 205 14.29 -2.08 18.77
N HIS A 206 14.70 -0.88 19.16
CA HIS A 206 14.19 -0.21 20.35
C HIS A 206 13.53 1.13 20.00
N LEU A 207 12.36 1.36 20.61
CA LEU A 207 11.68 2.66 20.61
C LEU A 207 12.26 3.52 21.73
N SER A 208 13.18 4.42 21.35
CA SER A 208 13.87 5.33 22.25
C SER A 208 13.05 6.61 22.46
N THR A 209 13.03 7.14 23.69
CA THR A 209 12.40 8.43 24.00
C THR A 209 13.46 9.40 24.51
N ALA A 210 14.12 10.10 23.59
CA ALA A 210 15.23 11.00 23.88
C ALA A 210 14.75 12.46 23.89
N SER A 211 14.96 13.16 25.01
CA SER A 211 14.67 14.61 25.15
C SER A 211 13.25 15.07 24.78
N GLY A 212 12.26 14.15 24.75
CA GLY A 212 10.87 14.43 24.39
C GLY A 212 10.50 14.08 22.94
N GLU A 213 11.46 13.65 22.12
CA GLU A 213 11.21 13.07 20.79
C GLU A 213 11.27 11.54 20.85
N LEU A 214 10.45 10.90 20.03
CA LEU A 214 10.47 9.45 19.81
C LEU A 214 11.40 9.14 18.65
N GLN A 215 12.32 8.21 18.88
CA GLN A 215 13.39 7.83 17.95
C GLN A 215 13.52 6.30 17.91
N VAL A 216 14.24 5.77 16.93
CA VAL A 216 14.54 4.33 16.82
C VAL A 216 16.04 4.14 16.88
N ASP A 217 16.49 3.29 17.79
CA ASP A 217 17.87 2.87 17.92
C ASP A 217 17.93 1.35 18.16
N ALA A 218 19.14 0.79 18.12
CA ALA A 218 19.41 -0.59 18.51
C ALA A 218 20.05 -0.57 19.91
N SER A 219 19.31 -0.97 20.94
CA SER A 219 19.70 -0.84 22.36
C SER A 219 19.53 -2.17 23.13
N PHE A 220 19.86 -2.19 24.42
CA PHE A 220 19.63 -3.32 25.32
C PHE A 220 18.19 -3.39 25.89
N MET A 221 17.35 -2.41 25.58
CA MET A 221 15.96 -2.36 26.01
C MET A 221 15.02 -2.94 24.95
N GLN A 222 14.12 -3.85 25.36
CA GLN A 222 13.15 -4.47 24.46
C GLN A 222 12.03 -3.50 24.08
N THR A 223 11.49 -3.65 22.86
CA THR A 223 10.28 -2.99 22.39
C THR A 223 9.43 -4.02 21.67
N LEU A 224 8.11 -3.97 21.89
CA LEU A 224 7.16 -4.83 21.20
C LEU A 224 6.83 -4.24 19.83
N TRP A 225 7.04 -5.04 18.79
CA TRP A 225 6.74 -4.70 17.41
C TRP A 225 5.69 -5.66 16.85
N ASN A 226 4.68 -5.13 16.17
CA ASN A 226 3.72 -5.91 15.39
C ASN A 226 4.07 -5.77 13.91
N MET A 227 4.28 -6.91 13.23
CA MET A 227 4.30 -6.97 11.78
C MET A 227 2.87 -7.00 11.26
N ASN A 228 2.45 -5.91 10.60
CA ASN A 228 1.14 -5.83 9.95
C ASN A 228 1.32 -6.04 8.44
N PRO A 229 0.61 -7.00 7.81
CA PRO A 229 0.65 -7.18 6.36
C PRO A 229 0.00 -5.97 5.66
N ILE A 230 0.59 -5.57 4.54
CA ILE A 230 0.12 -4.54 3.62
C ILE A 230 -0.46 -5.20 2.37
N SER A 231 0.26 -6.19 1.81
CA SER A 231 -0.21 -7.07 0.74
C SER A 231 0.58 -8.38 0.73
N SER A 232 -0.06 -9.42 0.20
CA SER A 232 0.51 -10.75 -0.01
C SER A 232 0.07 -11.23 -1.40
N GLY A 233 0.97 -11.82 -2.20
CA GLY A 233 0.66 -12.48 -3.48
C GLY A 233 -0.43 -11.85 -4.37
N CYS A 234 -0.27 -10.61 -4.85
CA CYS A 234 -1.33 -9.95 -5.63
C CYS A 234 -1.54 -10.54 -7.04
N GLU A 235 -2.80 -10.71 -7.46
CA GLU A 235 -3.11 -11.09 -8.84
C GLU A 235 -2.61 -10.06 -9.88
N GLU A 236 -2.00 -10.56 -10.96
CA GLU A 236 -1.53 -9.73 -12.06
C GLU A 236 -2.69 -8.98 -12.77
N GLY A 237 -2.39 -7.80 -13.31
CA GLY A 237 -3.38 -6.97 -14.03
C GLY A 237 -4.45 -6.30 -13.16
N CYS A 238 -4.55 -6.64 -11.87
CA CYS A 238 -5.56 -6.10 -10.96
C CYS A 238 -5.07 -4.85 -10.20
N VAL A 239 -5.99 -3.93 -9.89
CA VAL A 239 -5.70 -2.70 -9.17
C VAL A 239 -5.76 -2.95 -7.66
N THR A 240 -4.66 -2.71 -6.97
CA THR A 240 -4.59 -2.72 -5.50
C THR A 240 -4.33 -1.31 -4.96
N GLY A 241 -4.50 -1.13 -3.65
CA GLY A 241 -4.07 0.10 -2.97
C GLY A 241 -2.55 0.24 -2.92
N GLY A 242 -2.06 1.45 -2.66
CA GLY A 242 -0.64 1.79 -2.69
C GLY A 242 -0.02 1.97 -4.08
N HIS A 243 -0.63 1.41 -5.14
CA HIS A 243 -0.13 1.57 -6.51
C HIS A 243 -0.13 3.03 -6.99
N VAL A 244 0.88 3.36 -7.79
CA VAL A 244 0.98 4.60 -8.57
C VAL A 244 0.48 4.33 -9.99
N LEU A 245 -0.40 5.20 -10.49
CA LEU A 245 -1.09 5.03 -11.76
C LEU A 245 -1.49 6.36 -12.41
N ARG A 246 -1.97 6.27 -13.65
CA ARG A 246 -2.62 7.34 -14.40
C ARG A 246 -4.11 7.02 -14.56
N LEU A 247 -4.93 8.06 -14.55
CA LEU A 247 -6.37 7.98 -14.85
C LEU A 247 -6.60 8.64 -16.22
N PHE A 248 -6.97 7.83 -17.22
CA PHE A 248 -7.23 8.28 -18.59
C PHE A 248 -8.73 8.50 -18.81
N HIS A 249 -9.09 9.55 -19.55
CA HIS A 249 -10.47 9.93 -19.87
C HIS A 249 -10.74 9.72 -21.36
N GLY A 250 -11.76 8.91 -21.66
CA GLY A 250 -12.09 8.53 -23.03
C GLY A 250 -10.98 7.73 -23.74
N HIS A 251 -11.03 7.72 -25.08
CA HIS A 251 -10.10 6.96 -25.94
C HIS A 251 -8.98 7.82 -26.56
N MET A 252 -8.77 9.06 -26.09
CA MET A 252 -7.97 10.08 -26.82
C MET A 252 -6.70 10.55 -26.09
N ASP A 253 -6.00 9.65 -25.40
CA ASP A 253 -4.74 9.95 -24.67
C ASP A 253 -4.82 11.23 -23.81
N GLU A 254 -5.96 11.43 -23.14
CA GLU A 254 -6.21 12.53 -22.21
C GLU A 254 -6.20 11.97 -20.78
N CYS A 255 -5.43 12.57 -19.86
CA CYS A 255 -5.31 12.07 -18.49
C CYS A 255 -5.51 13.14 -17.42
N LEU A 256 -5.86 12.69 -16.22
CA LEU A 256 -6.03 13.53 -15.04
C LEU A 256 -4.65 14.05 -14.57
N THR A 257 -4.49 15.36 -14.50
CA THR A 257 -3.23 16.04 -14.15
C THR A 257 -3.49 17.30 -13.32
N ILE A 258 -2.41 17.89 -12.81
CA ILE A 258 -2.40 19.24 -12.24
C ILE A 258 -1.63 20.23 -13.15
N SER A 259 -1.71 21.52 -12.82
CA SER A 259 -0.94 22.58 -13.48
C SER A 259 0.59 22.43 -13.29
N PRO A 260 1.43 23.01 -14.19
CA PRO A 260 2.89 22.90 -14.15
C PRO A 260 3.55 23.67 -12.98
N ALA A 261 4.88 23.77 -12.93
CA ALA A 261 5.58 24.49 -11.85
C ALA A 261 5.22 25.97 -11.80
N ASP A 262 5.29 26.62 -12.96
CA ASP A 262 5.33 28.07 -13.10
C ASP A 262 3.93 28.68 -13.26
N SER A 263 2.91 28.04 -12.65
CA SER A 263 1.52 28.49 -12.70
C SER A 263 1.10 29.21 -11.43
N ASP A 264 0.41 30.35 -11.61
CA ASP A 264 -0.09 31.21 -10.51
C ASP A 264 -1.06 30.48 -9.54
N ASP A 265 -1.64 29.35 -9.97
CA ASP A 265 -2.56 28.53 -9.17
C ASP A 265 -1.89 27.69 -8.07
N GLN A 266 -0.57 27.84 -7.88
CA GLN A 266 0.24 27.08 -6.91
C GLN A 266 0.12 25.55 -7.05
N ARG A 267 -0.24 25.04 -8.25
CA ARG A 267 -0.58 23.63 -8.48
C ARG A 267 -1.74 23.11 -7.62
N ARG A 268 -2.81 23.90 -7.45
CA ARG A 268 -4.02 23.50 -6.71
C ARG A 268 -5.17 23.06 -7.62
N LEU A 269 -5.17 23.45 -8.89
CA LEU A 269 -6.23 23.09 -9.84
C LEU A 269 -5.96 21.75 -10.54
N VAL A 270 -7.06 21.05 -10.83
CA VAL A 270 -7.07 19.71 -11.43
C VAL A 270 -7.70 19.79 -12.82
N HIS A 271 -7.12 19.05 -13.76
CA HIS A 271 -7.41 19.17 -15.18
C HIS A 271 -7.39 17.82 -15.86
N TYR A 272 -8.10 17.75 -16.99
CA TYR A 272 -7.82 16.77 -18.03
C TYR A 272 -7.01 17.48 -19.13
N GLU A 273 -5.92 16.84 -19.54
CA GLU A 273 -4.99 17.36 -20.55
C GLU A 273 -4.41 16.17 -21.34
N GLY A 274 -4.22 16.34 -22.65
CA GLY A 274 -3.76 15.28 -23.54
C GLY A 274 -2.31 15.41 -24.00
N GLY A 275 -1.81 14.38 -24.69
CA GLY A 275 -0.48 14.38 -25.29
C GLY A 275 0.64 14.15 -24.27
N ALA A 276 1.70 14.98 -24.30
CA ALA A 276 2.94 14.73 -23.57
C ALA A 276 2.78 14.56 -22.04
N VAL A 277 1.72 15.11 -21.45
CA VAL A 277 1.42 14.94 -20.02
C VAL A 277 1.17 13.48 -19.60
N CYS A 278 0.76 12.63 -20.55
CA CYS A 278 0.51 11.20 -20.34
C CYS A 278 1.79 10.39 -20.07
N THR A 279 2.97 10.98 -20.27
CA THR A 279 4.29 10.42 -19.90
C THR A 279 5.05 11.30 -18.91
N HIS A 280 4.42 12.34 -18.35
CA HIS A 280 5.04 13.22 -17.35
C HIS A 280 4.68 12.84 -15.92
N ALA A 281 5.53 13.19 -14.95
CA ALA A 281 5.32 12.86 -13.54
C ALA A 281 4.19 13.65 -12.82
N ARG A 282 3.52 14.60 -13.52
CA ARG A 282 2.38 15.38 -13.00
C ARG A 282 0.99 14.77 -13.26
N SER A 283 0.95 13.63 -13.96
CA SER A 283 -0.24 12.80 -14.13
C SER A 283 -0.24 11.55 -13.24
N LEU A 284 0.75 11.43 -12.35
CA LEU A 284 0.93 10.29 -11.46
C LEU A 284 0.17 10.47 -10.13
N TRP A 285 -0.71 9.53 -9.85
CA TRP A 285 -1.53 9.49 -8.64
C TRP A 285 -1.32 8.17 -7.91
N ARG A 286 -1.21 8.23 -6.57
CA ARG A 286 -1.19 7.09 -5.67
C ARG A 286 -2.57 6.92 -5.05
N LEU A 287 -3.08 5.69 -5.05
CA LEU A 287 -4.34 5.35 -4.38
C LEU A 287 -4.06 4.87 -2.96
N GLU A 288 -4.70 5.48 -1.97
CA GLU A 288 -4.46 5.18 -0.54
C GLU A 288 -5.79 4.84 0.14
N PRO A 289 -6.16 3.55 0.27
CA PRO A 289 -7.36 3.12 1.00
C PRO A 289 -7.38 3.62 2.44
N LEU A 290 -8.57 3.77 3.03
CA LEU A 290 -8.74 4.28 4.40
C LEU A 290 -8.42 3.25 5.51
N ARG A 291 -7.35 2.47 5.34
CA ARG A 291 -6.85 1.46 6.30
C ARG A 291 -5.32 1.42 6.32
N ILE A 292 -4.73 0.85 7.37
CA ILE A 292 -3.26 0.66 7.49
C ILE A 292 -2.89 -0.76 7.08
N SER A 293 -3.19 -1.77 7.91
CA SER A 293 -3.06 -3.19 7.53
C SER A 293 -3.96 -3.50 6.34
N TRP A 294 -3.47 -4.32 5.40
CA TRP A 294 -4.08 -4.61 4.10
C TRP A 294 -4.41 -3.37 3.24
N SER A 295 -3.65 -2.27 3.37
CA SER A 295 -3.81 -1.12 2.47
C SER A 295 -3.42 -1.41 1.01
N GLY A 296 -2.70 -2.50 0.76
CA GLY A 296 -2.36 -3.05 -0.56
C GLY A 296 -3.31 -4.17 -1.03
N SER A 297 -4.48 -4.35 -0.40
CA SER A 297 -5.51 -5.28 -0.89
C SER A 297 -6.01 -4.89 -2.30
N HIS A 298 -6.69 -5.81 -2.98
CA HIS A 298 -7.43 -5.49 -4.21
C HIS A 298 -8.48 -4.41 -3.93
N LEU A 299 -8.58 -3.44 -4.84
CA LEU A 299 -9.56 -2.36 -4.74
C LEU A 299 -10.93 -2.85 -5.23
N ARG A 300 -11.95 -2.47 -4.49
CA ARG A 300 -13.33 -2.93 -4.69
C ARG A 300 -14.26 -1.80 -5.07
N TRP A 301 -15.31 -2.12 -5.83
CA TRP A 301 -16.32 -1.14 -6.22
C TRP A 301 -17.03 -0.56 -4.99
N GLY A 302 -17.05 0.77 -4.89
CA GLY A 302 -17.58 1.52 -3.75
C GLY A 302 -16.63 1.66 -2.55
N GLN A 303 -15.43 1.06 -2.56
CA GLN A 303 -14.48 1.18 -1.45
C GLN A 303 -13.94 2.60 -1.32
N PRO A 304 -13.95 3.21 -0.12
CA PRO A 304 -13.46 4.56 0.09
C PRO A 304 -11.92 4.59 0.17
N LEU A 305 -11.33 5.53 -0.57
CA LEU A 305 -9.89 5.77 -0.66
C LEU A 305 -9.56 7.26 -0.79
N ARG A 306 -8.31 7.63 -0.53
CA ARG A 306 -7.72 8.92 -0.85
C ARG A 306 -6.94 8.82 -2.16
N ILE A 307 -6.86 9.92 -2.89
CA ILE A 307 -6.08 10.03 -4.13
C ILE A 307 -4.99 11.08 -3.90
N ARG A 308 -3.73 10.63 -3.81
CA ARG A 308 -2.56 11.47 -3.55
C ARG A 308 -1.81 11.75 -4.84
N HIS A 309 -1.52 13.01 -5.13
CA HIS A 309 -0.63 13.38 -6.24
C HIS A 309 0.83 13.17 -5.84
N VAL A 310 1.56 12.35 -6.58
CA VAL A 310 2.86 11.80 -6.14
C VAL A 310 3.90 12.91 -5.95
N THR A 311 4.19 13.70 -6.98
CA THR A 311 5.31 14.66 -6.96
C THR A 311 5.07 15.91 -6.10
N THR A 312 3.86 16.14 -5.58
CA THR A 312 3.58 17.24 -4.64
C THR A 312 3.19 16.78 -3.24
N GLY A 313 2.96 15.48 -3.02
CA GLY A 313 2.49 14.94 -1.74
C GLY A 313 1.12 15.47 -1.28
N ARG A 314 0.33 16.06 -2.19
CA ARG A 314 -0.99 16.65 -1.89
C ARG A 314 -2.13 15.70 -2.25
N TYR A 315 -3.31 15.95 -1.70
CA TYR A 315 -4.49 15.09 -1.82
C TYR A 315 -5.60 15.74 -2.62
N LEU A 316 -6.22 14.98 -3.54
CA LEU A 316 -7.46 15.40 -4.19
C LEU A 316 -8.55 15.59 -3.13
N ALA A 317 -9.31 16.69 -3.20
CA ALA A 317 -10.36 16.98 -2.23
C ALA A 317 -11.52 17.80 -2.82
N LEU A 318 -12.71 17.61 -2.24
CA LEU A 318 -13.80 18.57 -2.33
C LEU A 318 -13.72 19.54 -1.14
N THR A 319 -13.58 20.84 -1.43
CA THR A 319 -13.63 21.91 -0.43
C THR A 319 -14.87 22.78 -0.66
N GLU A 320 -15.45 23.31 0.42
CA GLU A 320 -16.68 24.12 0.36
C GLU A 320 -16.48 25.42 -0.43
N ASP A 321 -15.32 26.08 -0.26
CA ASP A 321 -15.02 27.38 -0.92
C ASP A 321 -14.50 27.25 -2.36
N GLN A 322 -13.70 26.20 -2.66
CA GLN A 322 -12.92 26.12 -3.92
C GLN A 322 -13.38 24.99 -4.85
N GLY A 323 -14.31 24.14 -4.41
CA GLY A 323 -14.74 22.97 -5.15
C GLY A 323 -13.65 21.89 -5.18
N LEU A 324 -13.43 21.28 -6.35
CA LEU A 324 -12.40 20.26 -6.57
C LEU A 324 -11.01 20.91 -6.68
N VAL A 325 -10.14 20.60 -5.72
CA VAL A 325 -8.76 21.10 -5.64
C VAL A 325 -7.82 20.04 -5.08
N VAL A 326 -6.52 20.29 -5.11
CA VAL A 326 -5.52 19.48 -4.40
C VAL A 326 -5.06 20.21 -3.13
N VAL A 327 -5.28 19.60 -1.97
CA VAL A 327 -5.00 20.15 -0.63
C VAL A 327 -3.74 19.55 -0.01
N ASP A 328 -3.09 20.33 0.85
CA ASP A 328 -1.89 19.90 1.58
C ASP A 328 -2.26 18.82 2.63
N ALA A 329 -1.36 17.88 2.92
CA ALA A 329 -1.64 16.69 3.73
C ALA A 329 -2.25 17.01 5.12
N SER A 330 -1.83 18.10 5.77
CA SER A 330 -2.36 18.55 7.05
C SER A 330 -3.84 18.98 7.03
N LYS A 331 -4.45 19.12 5.84
CA LYS A 331 -5.87 19.45 5.64
C LYS A 331 -6.65 18.30 4.98
N ALA A 332 -6.02 17.14 4.76
CA ALA A 332 -6.55 16.04 3.96
C ALA A 332 -7.53 15.11 4.72
N HIS A 333 -8.37 15.67 5.60
CA HIS A 333 -9.29 14.89 6.45
C HIS A 333 -10.31 14.09 5.63
N THR A 334 -10.70 12.91 6.12
CA THR A 334 -11.49 11.92 5.37
C THR A 334 -12.77 12.47 4.73
N LYS A 335 -13.52 13.35 5.42
CA LYS A 335 -14.78 13.94 4.88
C LYS A 335 -14.59 14.67 3.52
N ALA A 336 -13.42 15.25 3.27
CA ALA A 336 -13.13 16.01 2.04
C ALA A 336 -12.32 15.22 1.00
N THR A 337 -11.59 14.18 1.43
CA THR A 337 -10.63 13.43 0.60
C THR A 337 -11.07 12.01 0.27
N SER A 338 -12.27 11.58 0.70
CA SER A 338 -12.78 10.24 0.44
C SER A 338 -13.49 10.16 -0.93
N PHE A 339 -12.86 9.45 -1.85
CA PHE A 339 -13.41 9.08 -3.15
C PHE A 339 -13.61 7.56 -3.24
N CYS A 340 -14.42 7.10 -4.18
CA CYS A 340 -14.52 5.69 -4.53
C CYS A 340 -14.73 5.51 -6.03
N PHE A 341 -14.39 4.33 -6.55
CA PHE A 341 -14.73 3.92 -7.91
C PHE A 341 -16.10 3.24 -7.95
N ARG A 342 -16.89 3.53 -8.99
CA ARG A 342 -18.22 2.96 -9.26
C ARG A 342 -18.27 2.42 -10.69
N ILE A 343 -19.03 1.35 -10.89
CA ILE A 343 -19.25 0.71 -12.20
C ILE A 343 -20.11 1.59 -13.11
N SER A 344 -21.11 2.26 -12.54
CA SER A 344 -22.02 3.17 -13.24
C SER A 344 -22.47 4.30 -12.31
N LYS A 345 -23.17 5.29 -12.89
CA LYS A 345 -23.80 6.40 -12.18
C LYS A 345 -25.16 6.06 -11.57
N GLU A 346 -25.64 4.84 -11.75
CA GLU A 346 -26.93 4.41 -11.22
C GLU A 346 -26.89 4.37 -9.69
N LYS A 347 -28.03 4.72 -9.07
CA LYS A 347 -28.23 4.61 -7.62
C LYS A 347 -28.45 3.14 -7.23
N LEU A 348 -27.41 2.34 -7.40
CA LEU A 348 -27.29 1.06 -6.74
C LEU A 348 -27.05 1.35 -5.25
N ASP A 349 -27.98 0.89 -4.41
CA ASP A 349 -27.82 0.74 -2.97
C ASP A 349 -26.78 -0.35 -2.69
N VAL A 350 -25.52 -0.02 -2.98
CA VAL A 350 -24.38 -0.84 -2.59
C VAL A 350 -24.25 -0.70 -1.09
N ALA A 351 -24.91 -1.59 -0.35
CA ALA A 351 -24.69 -1.77 1.07
C ALA A 351 -23.17 -1.87 1.31
N PRO A 352 -22.63 -1.16 2.33
CA PRO A 352 -21.18 -1.14 2.54
C PRO A 352 -20.67 -2.57 2.72
N LYS A 353 -19.91 -3.04 1.73
CA LYS A 353 -19.24 -4.34 1.75
C LYS A 353 -18.36 -4.36 3.00
N ARG A 354 -18.48 -5.41 3.82
CA ARG A 354 -17.63 -5.57 5.00
C ARG A 354 -16.16 -5.52 4.60
N ASP A 355 -15.34 -4.97 5.49
CA ASP A 355 -13.89 -5.07 5.39
C ASP A 355 -13.49 -6.55 5.33
N VAL A 356 -12.49 -6.83 4.50
CA VAL A 356 -11.93 -8.16 4.30
C VAL A 356 -10.51 -8.11 4.85
N GLU A 357 -10.16 -9.06 5.70
CA GLU A 357 -8.76 -9.35 6.02
C GLU A 357 -8.21 -10.26 4.93
N GLY A 358 -7.00 -9.98 4.45
CA GLY A 358 -6.45 -10.55 3.23
C GLY A 358 -6.60 -9.66 2.01
N MET A 359 -6.20 -10.17 0.84
CA MET A 359 -6.22 -9.43 -0.42
C MET A 359 -7.63 -9.11 -0.93
N GLY A 360 -8.63 -9.93 -0.59
CA GLY A 360 -10.01 -9.77 -1.05
C GLY A 360 -10.19 -10.03 -2.55
N PRO A 361 -11.42 -9.88 -3.09
CA PRO A 361 -11.70 -10.21 -4.48
C PRO A 361 -11.11 -9.17 -5.45
N PRO A 362 -10.49 -9.61 -6.56
CA PRO A 362 -9.95 -8.75 -7.63
C PRO A 362 -11.09 -8.14 -8.49
N GLU A 363 -11.66 -7.02 -8.04
CA GLU A 363 -12.84 -6.42 -8.68
C GLU A 363 -12.52 -5.40 -9.80
N ILE A 364 -11.33 -4.78 -9.79
CA ILE A 364 -10.94 -3.69 -10.72
C ILE A 364 -9.63 -4.07 -11.42
N LYS A 365 -9.59 -3.93 -12.74
CA LYS A 365 -8.46 -4.30 -13.62
C LYS A 365 -7.92 -3.12 -14.42
N TYR A 366 -6.61 -3.09 -14.61
CA TYR A 366 -5.93 -2.10 -15.47
C TYR A 366 -6.34 -2.28 -16.93
N GLY A 367 -6.55 -1.16 -17.64
CA GLY A 367 -6.94 -1.13 -19.06
C GLY A 367 -8.36 -1.61 -19.39
N GLU A 368 -8.87 -2.65 -18.70
CA GLU A 368 -10.20 -3.23 -18.92
C GLU A 368 -11.32 -2.49 -18.17
N SER A 369 -11.07 -2.05 -16.94
CA SER A 369 -12.13 -1.47 -16.09
C SER A 369 -12.37 0.01 -16.38
N LEU A 370 -13.62 0.32 -16.74
CA LEU A 370 -14.13 1.68 -16.87
C LEU A 370 -14.71 2.14 -15.51
N CYS A 371 -14.04 3.10 -14.89
CA CYS A 371 -14.30 3.52 -13.52
C CYS A 371 -14.90 4.94 -13.48
N PHE A 372 -16.07 5.09 -12.86
CA PHE A 372 -16.59 6.42 -12.50
C PHE A 372 -16.10 6.79 -11.10
N VAL A 373 -15.45 7.95 -10.95
CA VAL A 373 -14.99 8.45 -9.65
C VAL A 373 -16.09 9.26 -8.98
N GLN A 374 -16.45 8.88 -7.74
CA GLN A 374 -17.45 9.56 -6.93
C GLN A 374 -16.83 10.07 -5.63
N HIS A 375 -17.18 11.28 -5.19
CA HIS A 375 -16.85 11.76 -3.85
C HIS A 375 -17.85 11.19 -2.84
N VAL A 376 -17.36 10.45 -1.83
CA VAL A 376 -18.20 9.61 -0.96
C VAL A 376 -19.16 10.43 -0.12
N ALA A 377 -18.70 11.53 0.49
CA ALA A 377 -19.52 12.28 1.45
C ALA A 377 -20.58 13.19 0.81
N SER A 378 -20.45 13.54 -0.48
CA SER A 378 -21.42 14.39 -1.20
C SER A 378 -22.16 13.67 -2.34
N GLY A 379 -21.71 12.48 -2.73
CA GLY A 379 -22.28 11.72 -3.85
C GLY A 379 -22.01 12.34 -5.24
N LEU A 380 -21.23 13.43 -5.33
CA LEU A 380 -20.92 14.10 -6.59
C LEU A 380 -19.93 13.29 -7.44
N TRP A 381 -20.10 13.35 -8.75
CA TRP A 381 -19.29 12.66 -9.74
C TRP A 381 -18.16 13.54 -10.25
N LEU A 382 -16.96 12.95 -10.40
CA LEU A 382 -15.84 13.59 -11.08
C LEU A 382 -16.19 13.71 -12.57
N THR A 383 -16.12 14.93 -13.08
CA THR A 383 -16.41 15.29 -14.46
C THR A 383 -15.56 16.48 -14.88
N TYR A 384 -15.81 17.07 -16.04
CA TYR A 384 -15.14 18.27 -16.51
C TYR A 384 -16.11 19.44 -16.70
N ALA A 385 -15.62 20.66 -16.47
CA ALA A 385 -16.31 21.88 -16.87
C ALA A 385 -16.17 22.08 -18.39
N ALA A 386 -17.19 22.68 -19.02
CA ALA A 386 -17.14 23.04 -20.44
C ALA A 386 -15.86 23.83 -20.77
N PRO A 387 -15.12 23.48 -21.84
CA PRO A 387 -13.83 24.10 -22.15
C PRO A 387 -14.01 25.57 -22.53
N ASP A 388 -13.06 26.42 -22.10
CA ASP A 388 -13.12 27.86 -22.41
C ASP A 388 -13.07 28.10 -23.93
N PRO A 389 -14.08 28.77 -24.53
CA PRO A 389 -14.09 29.10 -25.96
C PRO A 389 -12.86 29.89 -26.43
N LYS A 390 -12.15 30.60 -25.54
CA LYS A 390 -10.88 31.27 -25.84
C LYS A 390 -9.70 30.31 -25.87
N ALA A 391 -9.62 29.37 -24.93
CA ALA A 391 -8.57 28.35 -24.89
C ALA A 391 -8.67 27.40 -26.11
N LEU A 392 -9.89 27.04 -26.50
CA LEU A 392 -10.15 26.22 -27.70
C LEU A 392 -9.62 26.89 -28.98
N ARG A 393 -9.77 28.22 -29.10
CA ARG A 393 -9.25 29.02 -30.24
C ARG A 393 -7.72 29.14 -30.26
N LEU A 394 -7.07 28.89 -29.12
CA LEU A 394 -5.60 28.88 -28.99
C LEU A 394 -5.01 27.47 -29.11
N GLY A 395 -5.85 26.45 -29.38
CA GLY A 395 -5.41 25.06 -29.52
C GLY A 395 -5.07 24.35 -28.19
N VAL A 396 -5.39 24.96 -27.04
CA VAL A 396 -5.09 24.39 -25.73
C VAL A 396 -6.18 23.38 -25.34
N LEU A 397 -5.90 22.10 -25.55
CA LEU A 397 -6.73 20.96 -25.11
C LEU A 397 -6.57 20.71 -23.60
N LYS A 398 -7.10 21.62 -22.79
CA LYS A 398 -7.10 21.54 -21.31
C LYS A 398 -8.50 21.77 -20.76
N LYS A 399 -9.13 20.74 -20.19
CA LYS A 399 -10.43 20.84 -19.50
C LYS A 399 -10.19 21.01 -18.00
N LYS A 400 -11.03 21.79 -17.28
CA LYS A 400 -10.95 21.86 -15.81
C LYS A 400 -11.79 20.73 -15.22
N ALA A 401 -11.20 19.88 -14.37
CA ALA A 401 -11.96 18.86 -13.65
C ALA A 401 -12.81 19.51 -12.54
N MET A 402 -13.99 18.95 -12.28
CA MET A 402 -14.90 19.40 -11.23
C MET A 402 -15.74 18.24 -10.68
N LEU A 403 -16.48 18.51 -9.61
CA LEU A 403 -17.47 17.57 -9.06
C LEU A 403 -18.88 18.09 -9.37
N HIS A 404 -19.73 17.26 -9.98
CA HIS A 404 -21.09 17.62 -10.39
C HIS A 404 -22.12 16.55 -9.96
N GLN A 405 -23.39 16.95 -9.83
CA GLN A 405 -24.46 16.04 -9.37
C GLN A 405 -24.79 14.94 -10.41
N GLU A 406 -24.66 15.27 -11.70
CA GLU A 406 -24.98 14.38 -12.81
C GLU A 406 -23.72 13.94 -13.58
N GLY A 407 -22.75 14.85 -13.73
CA GLY A 407 -21.60 14.73 -14.65
C GLY A 407 -22.02 14.50 -16.13
N HIS A 408 -21.09 14.01 -16.95
CA HIS A 408 -21.30 13.68 -18.36
C HIS A 408 -21.33 12.16 -18.61
N MET A 409 -21.75 11.73 -19.80
CA MET A 409 -21.86 10.29 -20.14
C MET A 409 -20.49 9.63 -20.39
N ASP A 410 -19.49 10.43 -20.71
CA ASP A 410 -18.10 10.06 -21.04
C ASP A 410 -17.12 10.20 -19.86
N ASP A 411 -17.63 10.43 -18.64
CA ASP A 411 -16.83 10.53 -17.39
C ASP A 411 -16.10 9.21 -17.00
N ALA A 412 -16.29 8.13 -17.75
CA ALA A 412 -15.63 6.85 -17.51
C ALA A 412 -14.10 6.97 -17.65
N LEU A 413 -13.37 6.59 -16.60
CA LEU A 413 -11.92 6.61 -16.58
C LEU A 413 -11.32 5.21 -16.65
N SER A 414 -10.37 4.99 -17.54
CA SER A 414 -9.53 3.79 -17.52
C SER A 414 -8.29 4.02 -16.65
N LEU A 415 -7.82 2.96 -16.00
CA LEU A 415 -6.67 3.01 -15.11
C LEU A 415 -5.47 2.33 -15.77
N THR A 416 -4.29 2.95 -15.68
CA THR A 416 -3.03 2.39 -16.21
C THR A 416 -1.93 2.49 -15.17
N ARG A 417 -1.35 1.35 -14.78
CA ARG A 417 -0.27 1.27 -13.79
C ARG A 417 1.00 1.94 -14.31
N CYS A 418 1.67 2.69 -13.44
CA CYS A 418 3.01 3.24 -13.67
C CYS A 418 4.08 2.14 -13.52
N GLN A 419 5.17 2.22 -14.30
CA GLN A 419 6.32 1.32 -14.09
C GLN A 419 7.02 1.64 -12.76
N GLN A 420 7.69 0.66 -12.16
CA GLN A 420 8.31 0.81 -10.83
C GLN A 420 9.38 1.90 -10.81
N GLU A 421 10.24 1.99 -11.83
CA GLU A 421 11.27 3.02 -11.94
C GLU A 421 10.68 4.44 -12.05
N GLU A 422 9.64 4.62 -12.88
CA GLU A 422 8.94 5.90 -13.03
C GLU A 422 8.25 6.31 -11.70
N SER A 423 7.64 5.34 -11.01
CA SER A 423 7.03 5.53 -9.69
C SER A 423 8.08 5.95 -8.64
N GLN A 424 9.24 5.28 -8.63
CA GLN A 424 10.35 5.57 -7.73
C GLN A 424 10.92 6.97 -8.00
N ALA A 425 11.19 7.31 -9.27
CA ALA A 425 11.68 8.62 -9.67
C ALA A 425 10.69 9.75 -9.31
N ALA A 426 9.38 9.51 -9.43
CA ALA A 426 8.35 10.46 -9.03
C ALA A 426 8.35 10.74 -7.51
N ARG A 427 8.63 9.74 -6.67
CA ARG A 427 8.85 9.96 -5.22
C ARG A 427 10.17 10.69 -4.95
N MET A 428 11.26 10.33 -5.63
CA MET A 428 12.53 11.07 -5.51
C MET A 428 12.39 12.56 -5.82
N ILE A 429 11.57 12.94 -6.80
CA ILE A 429 11.26 14.35 -7.11
C ILE A 429 10.60 15.06 -5.92
N TYR A 430 9.61 14.43 -5.28
CA TYR A 430 8.92 14.99 -4.10
C TYR A 430 9.92 15.27 -2.97
N SER A 431 10.73 14.27 -2.60
CA SER A 431 11.64 14.34 -1.46
C SER A 431 12.81 15.30 -1.73
N THR A 432 13.37 15.29 -2.95
CA THR A 432 14.41 16.23 -3.38
C THR A 432 13.91 17.67 -3.38
N ALA A 433 12.72 17.92 -3.92
CA ALA A 433 12.12 19.25 -3.92
C ALA A 433 11.78 19.73 -2.49
N GLY A 434 11.31 18.83 -1.63
CA GLY A 434 11.09 19.12 -0.20
C GLY A 434 12.36 19.59 0.49
N LEU A 435 13.43 18.79 0.38
CA LEU A 435 14.73 19.07 1.00
C LEU A 435 15.34 20.40 0.51
N TYR A 436 15.37 20.65 -0.80
CA TYR A 436 15.93 21.90 -1.33
C TYR A 436 15.07 23.12 -0.96
N ASN A 437 13.74 23.03 -0.98
CA ASN A 437 12.87 24.12 -0.54
C ASN A 437 12.95 24.42 0.97
N GLN A 438 13.41 23.46 1.78
CA GLN A 438 13.74 23.68 3.19
C GLN A 438 15.14 24.31 3.34
N PHE A 439 16.13 23.87 2.56
CA PHE A 439 17.50 24.39 2.61
C PHE A 439 17.66 25.83 2.09
N ILE A 440 16.80 26.25 1.14
CA ILE A 440 16.82 27.60 0.55
C ILE A 440 16.19 28.66 1.50
N LYS A 441 15.43 28.24 2.51
CA LYS A 441 14.74 29.11 3.48
C LYS A 441 15.59 29.36 4.73
#